data_AF-A0A7W3THL0-F1
#
_entry.id   AF-A0A7W3THL0-F1
#
_cell.length_a   1.000
_cell.length_b   1.000
_cell.length_c   1.000
_cell.angle_alpha   90.00
_cell.angle_beta   90.00
_cell.angle_gamma   90.00
#
_symmetry.space_group_name_H-M   'P 1'
#
loop_
_entity.id
_entity.type
_entity.pdbx_description
1 polymer ?
#
loop_
_entity_poly.entity_id
_entity_poly.type
_entity_poly.pdbx_seq_one_letter_code
_entity_poly.pdbx_strand_id
1 'polypeptide(L)'
;MTTDDWSAQLTARVAEQIRAARKAAGLTVAETADACAALGLAVPKTTITNLETGRRASVELAEFLVLAQVLGVPPVALLFPLGSASTVEVLPGREVPVWDGLAWFTGETPLR
;
A
#
# COMPACT_ATOMS: atom_id res chain seq x y z
N MET A 1 2.45 -21.43 -4.68
CA MET A 1 1.89 -20.14 -5.10
C MET A 1 2.67 -19.67 -6.30
N THR A 2 2.01 -19.20 -7.36
CA THR A 2 2.70 -18.67 -8.55
C THR A 2 3.16 -17.23 -8.32
N THR A 3 4.08 -16.72 -9.13
CA THR A 3 4.50 -15.32 -9.08
C THR A 3 3.32 -14.36 -9.28
N ASP A 4 2.38 -14.72 -10.15
CA ASP A 4 1.18 -13.93 -10.45
C ASP A 4 0.25 -13.86 -9.23
N ASP A 5 0.09 -14.97 -8.51
CA ASP A 5 -0.70 -15.02 -7.26
C ASP A 5 -0.10 -14.13 -6.17
N TRP A 6 1.24 -14.10 -6.06
CA TRP A 6 1.94 -13.26 -5.08
C TRP A 6 1.77 -11.78 -5.38
N SER A 7 1.96 -11.36 -6.63
CA SER A 7 1.82 -9.95 -7.03
C SER A 7 0.40 -9.44 -6.77
N ALA A 8 -0.62 -10.27 -7.04
CA ALA A 8 -2.01 -9.91 -6.76
C ALA A 8 -2.29 -9.74 -5.26
N GLN A 9 -1.76 -10.66 -4.42
CA GLN A 9 -1.89 -10.57 -2.96
C GLN A 9 -1.17 -9.35 -2.39
N LEU A 10 0.04 -9.05 -2.89
CA LEU A 10 0.77 -7.84 -2.53
C LEU A 10 -0.07 -6.58 -2.82
N THR A 11 -0.61 -6.47 -4.04
CA THR A 11 -1.47 -5.32 -4.39
C THR A 11 -2.72 -5.27 -3.52
N ALA A 12 -3.40 -6.39 -3.28
CA ALA A 12 -4.60 -6.43 -2.44
C ALA A 12 -4.33 -5.93 -1.02
N ARG A 13 -3.18 -6.32 -0.45
CA ARG A 13 -2.74 -5.87 0.86
C ARG A 13 -2.44 -4.37 0.89
N VAL A 14 -1.73 -3.85 -0.11
CA VAL A 14 -1.48 -2.41 -0.24
C VAL A 14 -2.79 -1.62 -0.37
N ALA A 15 -3.73 -2.12 -1.19
CA ALA A 15 -5.06 -1.52 -1.34
C ALA A 15 -5.86 -1.49 -0.04
N GLU A 16 -5.79 -2.55 0.76
CA GLU A 16 -6.41 -2.61 2.08
C GLU A 16 -5.80 -1.56 3.04
N GLN A 17 -4.47 -1.44 3.08
CA GLN A 17 -3.81 -0.43 3.91
C GLN A 17 -4.15 1.01 3.46
N ILE A 18 -4.20 1.27 2.15
CA ILE A 18 -4.66 2.56 1.59
C ILE A 18 -6.07 2.87 2.07
N ARG A 19 -6.99 1.90 1.97
CA ARG A 19 -8.38 2.05 2.42
C ARG A 19 -8.47 2.33 3.93
N ALA A 20 -7.69 1.61 4.73
CA ALA A 20 -7.66 1.79 6.18
C ALA A 20 -7.12 3.18 6.56
N ALA A 21 -5.99 3.59 5.98
CA ALA A 21 -5.38 4.90 6.21
C ALA A 21 -6.32 6.03 5.77
N ARG A 22 -7.00 5.90 4.62
CA ARG A 22 -8.00 6.88 4.17
C ARG A 22 -9.16 7.05 5.15
N LYS A 23 -9.71 5.94 5.65
CA LYS A 23 -10.77 5.98 6.66
C LYS A 23 -10.28 6.60 7.97
N ALA A 24 -9.06 6.28 8.39
CA ALA A 24 -8.47 6.87 9.60
C ALA A 24 -8.22 8.38 9.46
N ALA A 25 -7.88 8.85 8.26
CA ALA A 25 -7.75 10.27 7.93
C ALA A 25 -9.11 10.99 7.78
N GLY A 26 -10.24 10.27 7.85
CA GLY A 26 -11.58 10.84 7.70
C GLY A 26 -11.92 11.28 6.26
N LEU A 27 -11.11 10.90 5.27
CA LEU A 27 -11.27 11.36 3.90
C LEU A 27 -12.22 10.47 3.10
N THR A 28 -13.07 11.08 2.29
CA THR A 28 -13.77 10.39 1.20
C THR A 28 -12.81 10.13 0.04
N VAL A 29 -13.21 9.24 -0.87
CA VAL A 29 -12.43 8.96 -2.10
C VAL A 29 -12.31 10.21 -2.98
N ALA A 30 -13.34 11.07 -3.00
CA ALA A 30 -13.33 12.30 -3.77
C ALA A 30 -12.31 13.30 -3.19
N GLU A 31 -12.37 13.56 -1.88
CA GLU A 31 -11.42 14.45 -1.21
C GLU A 31 -9.97 13.95 -1.33
N THR A 32 -9.76 12.63 -1.31
CA THR A 32 -8.43 12.04 -1.53
C THR A 32 -7.93 12.35 -2.95
N ALA A 33 -8.78 12.15 -3.97
CA ALA A 33 -8.42 12.45 -5.35
C ALA A 33 -8.10 13.94 -5.57
N ASP A 34 -8.91 14.83 -4.98
CA ASP A 34 -8.71 16.27 -5.03
C ASP A 34 -7.39 16.68 -4.35
N ALA A 35 -7.08 16.10 -3.19
CA ALA A 35 -5.82 16.33 -2.49
C ALA A 35 -4.60 15.81 -3.28
N CYS A 36 -4.71 14.65 -3.95
CA CYS A 36 -3.66 14.17 -4.86
C CYS A 36 -3.41 15.17 -6.00
N ALA A 37 -4.48 15.66 -6.64
CA ALA A 37 -4.36 16.67 -7.69
C ALA A 37 -3.70 17.97 -7.20
N ALA A 38 -4.02 18.41 -5.98
CA ALA A 38 -3.40 19.58 -5.35
C ALA A 38 -1.89 19.41 -5.09
N LEU A 39 -1.39 18.18 -4.96
CA LEU A 39 0.05 17.86 -4.86
C LEU A 39 0.76 17.75 -6.23
N GLY A 40 0.05 17.95 -7.34
CA GLY A 40 0.61 17.94 -8.69
C GLY A 40 0.56 16.59 -9.41
N LEU A 41 0.00 15.54 -8.79
CA LEU A 41 -0.29 14.26 -9.44
C LEU A 41 -1.72 13.82 -9.17
N ALA A 42 -2.59 13.99 -10.16
CA ALA A 42 -3.98 13.55 -10.05
C ALA A 42 -4.05 12.01 -9.98
N VAL A 43 -4.64 11.49 -8.90
CA VAL A 43 -5.04 10.09 -8.78
C VAL A 43 -6.57 10.05 -8.85
N PRO A 44 -7.18 9.64 -9.99
CA PRO A 44 -8.62 9.74 -10.17
C PRO A 44 -9.42 8.99 -9.09
N LYS A 45 -10.58 9.53 -8.70
CA LYS A 45 -11.51 8.85 -7.78
C LYS A 45 -11.82 7.41 -8.19
N THR A 46 -12.00 7.17 -9.50
CA THR A 46 -12.24 5.83 -10.06
C THR A 46 -11.05 4.90 -9.85
N THR A 47 -9.83 5.41 -9.99
CA THR A 47 -8.59 4.70 -9.72
C THR A 47 -8.51 4.25 -8.27
N ILE A 48 -8.73 5.18 -7.32
CA ILE A 48 -8.73 4.87 -5.89
C ILE A 48 -9.85 3.86 -5.55
N THR A 49 -11.05 4.06 -6.09
CA THR A 49 -12.18 3.12 -5.90
C THR A 49 -11.85 1.72 -6.43
N ASN A 50 -11.29 1.62 -7.63
CA ASN A 50 -10.95 0.34 -8.24
C ASN A 50 -9.83 -0.36 -7.48
N LEU A 51 -8.88 0.39 -6.93
CA LEU A 51 -7.84 -0.15 -6.06
C LEU A 51 -8.46 -0.72 -4.78
N GLU A 52 -9.23 0.06 -4.04
CA GLU A 52 -9.85 -0.36 -2.78
C GLU A 52 -10.88 -1.50 -2.89
N THR A 53 -11.41 -1.72 -4.09
CA THR A 53 -12.35 -2.81 -4.40
C THR A 53 -11.68 -4.00 -5.07
N GLY A 54 -10.36 -3.97 -5.28
CA GLY A 54 -9.60 -5.05 -5.92
C GLY A 54 -9.82 -5.20 -7.42
N ARG A 55 -10.52 -4.25 -8.06
CA ARG A 55 -10.71 -4.23 -9.52
C ARG A 55 -9.45 -3.81 -10.27
N ARG A 56 -8.56 -3.06 -9.61
CA ARG A 56 -7.23 -2.72 -10.12
C ARG A 56 -6.20 -3.60 -9.40
N ALA A 57 -5.46 -4.41 -10.15
CA ALA A 57 -4.47 -5.36 -9.63
C ALA A 57 -3.04 -4.79 -9.57
N SER A 58 -2.85 -3.50 -9.82
CA SER A 58 -1.55 -2.81 -9.76
C SER A 58 -1.67 -1.42 -9.13
N VAL A 59 -0.57 -0.94 -8.55
CA VAL A 59 -0.40 0.42 -8.04
C VAL A 59 0.87 0.99 -8.63
N GLU A 60 0.82 2.19 -9.20
CA GLU A 60 2.04 2.86 -9.65
C GLU A 60 2.76 3.50 -8.47
N LEU A 61 4.10 3.45 -8.47
CA LEU A 61 4.90 3.96 -7.36
C LEU A 61 4.69 5.46 -7.12
N ALA A 62 4.47 6.25 -8.18
CA ALA A 62 4.17 7.67 -8.06
C ALA A 62 2.82 7.91 -7.36
N GLU A 63 1.76 7.20 -7.77
CA GLU A 63 0.45 7.26 -7.12
C GLU A 63 0.56 6.80 -5.66
N PHE A 64 1.32 5.74 -5.39
CA PHE A 64 1.54 5.20 -4.05
C PHE A 64 2.17 6.24 -3.10
N LEU A 65 3.22 6.93 -3.54
CA LEU A 65 3.88 7.96 -2.72
C LEU A 65 2.97 9.17 -2.48
N VAL A 66 2.22 9.60 -3.49
CA VAL A 66 1.28 10.72 -3.36
C VAL A 66 0.11 10.36 -2.45
N LEU A 67 -0.41 9.13 -2.55
CA LEU A 67 -1.43 8.62 -1.64
C LEU A 67 -0.90 8.59 -0.20
N ALA A 68 0.30 8.06 0.05
CA ALA A 68 0.90 8.08 1.39
C ALA A 68 0.95 9.49 1.98
N GLN A 69 1.39 10.47 1.18
CA GLN A 69 1.46 11.88 1.58
C GLN A 69 0.07 12.47 1.89
N VAL A 70 -0.93 12.26 1.02
CA VAL A 70 -2.31 12.73 1.24
C VAL A 70 -2.93 12.11 2.47
N LEU A 71 -2.67 10.82 2.69
CA LEU A 71 -3.21 10.05 3.81
C LEU A 71 -2.49 10.33 5.14
N GLY A 72 -1.40 11.11 5.12
CA GLY A 72 -0.66 11.50 6.31
C GLY A 72 0.08 10.33 6.98
N VAL A 73 0.45 9.30 6.21
CA VAL A 73 1.14 8.11 6.72
C VAL A 73 2.47 7.88 5.99
N PRO A 74 3.49 7.32 6.66
CA PRO A 74 4.72 6.94 5.97
C PRO A 74 4.41 5.85 4.92
N PRO A 75 5.03 5.88 3.72
CA PRO A 75 4.71 4.91 2.65
C PRO A 75 4.86 3.44 3.09
N VAL A 76 5.82 3.14 3.97
CA VAL A 76 6.01 1.79 4.52
C VAL A 76 4.81 1.27 5.30
N ALA A 77 3.98 2.13 5.91
CA ALA A 77 2.74 1.72 6.58
C ALA A 77 1.67 1.27 5.59
N LEU A 78 1.72 1.72 4.33
CA LEU A 78 0.87 1.20 3.25
C LEU A 78 1.40 -0.11 2.67
N LEU A 79 2.70 -0.37 2.85
CA LEU A 79 3.38 -1.55 2.30
C LEU A 79 3.58 -2.67 3.32
N PHE A 80 3.33 -2.49 4.61
CA PHE A 80 3.47 -3.55 5.62
C PHE A 80 2.24 -3.59 6.54
N PRO A 81 1.74 -4.78 6.93
CA PRO A 81 0.60 -4.92 7.82
C PRO A 81 1.02 -4.70 9.29
N LEU A 82 1.50 -3.50 9.61
CA LEU A 82 2.08 -3.17 10.91
C LEU A 82 1.02 -3.30 12.02
N GLY A 83 1.24 -4.23 12.95
CA GLY A 83 0.35 -4.46 14.09
C GLY A 83 -0.93 -5.25 13.77
N SER A 84 -1.19 -5.58 12.50
CA SER A 84 -2.34 -6.41 12.09
C SER A 84 -1.96 -7.84 11.72
N ALA A 85 -0.69 -8.11 11.44
CA ALA A 85 -0.17 -9.46 11.21
C ALA A 85 1.19 -9.68 11.90
N SER A 86 1.49 -10.92 12.26
CA SER A 86 2.81 -11.31 12.79
C SER A 86 3.84 -11.56 11.69
N THR A 87 3.38 -12.02 10.52
CA THR A 87 4.22 -12.34 9.36
C THR A 87 3.70 -11.67 8.09
N VAL A 88 4.57 -11.56 7.09
CA VAL A 88 4.25 -11.05 5.76
C VAL A 88 5.13 -11.74 4.72
N GLU A 89 4.55 -11.99 3.56
CA GLU A 89 5.27 -12.52 2.42
C GLU A 89 5.90 -11.38 1.60
N VAL A 90 7.23 -11.22 1.74
CA VAL A 90 7.98 -10.10 1.14
C VAL A 90 8.47 -10.37 -0.28
N LEU A 91 8.57 -11.64 -0.66
CA LEU A 91 8.91 -12.15 -1.99
C LEU A 91 8.12 -13.46 -2.22
N PRO A 92 7.92 -13.91 -3.47
CA PRO A 92 7.19 -15.16 -3.74
C PRO A 92 7.77 -16.36 -2.97
N GLY A 93 6.95 -17.00 -2.14
CA GLY A 93 7.29 -18.12 -1.27
C GLY A 93 8.08 -17.75 -0.01
N ARG A 94 8.30 -16.46 0.28
CA ARG A 94 9.17 -16.00 1.37
C ARG A 94 8.40 -15.21 2.41
N GLU A 95 7.87 -15.94 3.37
CA GLU A 95 7.20 -15.40 4.55
C GLU A 95 8.22 -15.12 5.67
N VAL A 96 8.16 -13.92 6.24
CA VAL A 96 9.04 -13.46 7.33
C VAL A 96 8.24 -12.71 8.39
N PRO A 97 8.75 -12.54 9.62
CA PRO A 97 8.15 -11.61 10.58
C PRO A 97 8.00 -10.21 9.98
N VAL A 98 6.88 -9.53 10.24
CA VAL A 98 6.59 -8.21 9.64
C VAL A 98 7.71 -7.20 9.89
N TRP A 99 8.26 -7.19 11.10
CA TRP A 99 9.33 -6.30 11.50
C TRP A 99 10.66 -6.61 10.81
N ASP A 100 10.96 -7.88 10.53
CA ASP A 100 12.14 -8.27 9.77
C ASP A 100 12.01 -7.84 8.30
N GLY A 101 10.81 -8.00 7.73
CA GLY A 101 10.49 -7.52 6.38
C GLY A 101 10.62 -5.99 6.27
N LEU A 102 10.16 -5.26 7.28
CA LEU A 102 10.31 -3.80 7.36
C LEU A 102 11.79 -3.40 7.46
N ALA A 103 12.54 -4.01 8.39
CA ALA A 103 13.97 -3.75 8.58
C ALA A 103 14.78 -4.03 7.31
N TRP A 104 14.38 -5.03 6.52
CA TRP A 104 14.96 -5.24 5.20
C TRP A 104 14.62 -4.13 4.21
N PHE A 105 13.34 -3.75 4.13
CA PHE A 105 12.90 -2.71 3.20
C PHE A 105 13.56 -1.34 3.48
N THR A 106 13.79 -1.01 4.75
CA THR A 106 14.44 0.24 5.19
C THR A 106 15.97 0.17 5.16
N GLY A 107 16.56 -0.99 4.83
CA GLY A 107 18.02 -1.18 4.73
C GLY A 107 18.73 -1.38 6.07
N GLU A 108 18.00 -1.64 7.16
CA GLU A 108 18.56 -1.89 8.49
C GLU A 108 19.19 -3.28 8.61
N THR A 109 18.62 -4.30 7.97
CA THR A 109 19.14 -5.68 8.01
C THR A 109 18.92 -6.39 6.66
N PRO A 110 19.89 -7.16 6.12
CA PRO A 110 19.67 -7.90 4.89
C PRO A 110 18.65 -9.04 5.07
N LEU A 111 17.87 -9.31 4.03
CA LEU A 111 16.98 -10.47 3.98
C LEU A 111 17.80 -11.74 3.72
N ARG A 112 18.12 -12.48 4.79
CA ARG A 112 18.92 -13.73 4.72
C ARG A 112 18.08 -14.94 4.37
#